data_AF-A0A0F9NTA3-F1
#
_entry.id   AF-A0A0F9NTA3-F1
#
_cell.length_a   1.000
_cell.length_b   1.000
_cell.length_c   1.000
_cell.angle_alpha   90.00
_cell.angle_beta   90.00
_cell.angle_gamma   90.00
#
_symmetry.space_group_name_H-M   'P 1'
#
loop_
_entity.id
_entity.type
_entity.pdbx_description
1 polymer ?
#
loop_
_entity_poly.entity_id
_entity_poly.type
_entity_poly.pdbx_seq_one_letter_code
_entity_poly.pdbx_strand_id
1 'polypeptide(L)'
;MSIVFPGLDSVLLSMASFIFFYGGWPFLKGLVNEFRKKVPGMMTLIAVAISIAYFYSAAIVLGLEGKPFFWELATLIDIMLLGHWIEMRSILGASRALEKLVELMPSTAHQIRDGEIIDVELSELKKGDNVLIRPGEKMPSDGLIMKGSSYIDESMLTGESVPVEKESGDLVIGGRLIVMVLLKFG
;
A
#
# COMPACT_ATOMS: atom_id res chain seq x y z
N MET A 1 18.05 -37.27 -30.50
CA MET A 1 17.05 -37.87 -31.38
C MET A 1 15.79 -37.03 -31.27
N SER A 2 15.62 -36.03 -32.13
CA SER A 2 14.42 -35.19 -32.15
C SER A 2 13.30 -35.98 -32.80
N ILE A 3 12.30 -36.36 -32.02
CA ILE A 3 11.10 -37.01 -32.55
C ILE A 3 10.29 -35.90 -33.23
N VAL A 4 10.42 -35.79 -34.55
CA VAL A 4 9.69 -34.80 -35.34
C VAL A 4 8.31 -35.38 -35.64
N PHE A 5 7.33 -35.05 -34.81
CA PHE A 5 5.94 -35.40 -35.06
C PHE A 5 5.35 -34.41 -36.08
N PRO A 6 4.68 -34.87 -37.15
CA PRO A 6 3.92 -33.99 -38.01
C PRO A 6 2.81 -33.31 -37.18
N GLY A 7 2.82 -31.98 -37.11
CA GLY A 7 1.89 -31.17 -36.32
C GLY A 7 2.40 -30.69 -34.95
N LEU A 8 3.66 -30.99 -34.58
CA LEU A 8 4.27 -30.48 -33.34
C LEU A 8 4.18 -28.95 -33.22
N ASP A 9 4.42 -28.24 -34.32
CA ASP A 9 4.41 -26.77 -34.33
C ASP A 9 3.01 -26.18 -34.07
N SER A 10 1.95 -26.86 -34.51
CA SER A 10 0.57 -26.46 -34.22
C SER A 10 0.20 -26.68 -32.74
N VAL A 11 0.71 -27.76 -32.14
CA VAL A 11 0.56 -28.03 -30.71
C VAL A 11 1.32 -26.99 -29.88
N LEU A 12 2.56 -26.69 -30.27
CA LEU A 12 3.37 -25.66 -29.61
C LEU A 12 2.73 -24.28 -29.73
N LEU A 13 2.17 -23.92 -30.89
CA LEU A 13 1.41 -22.68 -31.06
C LEU A 13 0.20 -22.61 -30.14
N SER A 14 -0.55 -23.71 -30.00
CA SER A 14 -1.72 -23.77 -29.12
C SER A 14 -1.31 -23.57 -27.65
N MET A 15 -0.22 -24.20 -27.22
CA MET A 15 0.30 -24.04 -25.86
C MET A 15 0.89 -22.63 -25.62
N ALA A 16 1.62 -22.10 -26.60
CA ALA A 16 2.13 -20.74 -26.57
C ALA A 16 1.00 -19.70 -26.50
N SER A 17 -0.11 -19.94 -27.21
CA SER A 17 -1.31 -19.09 -27.13
C SER A 17 -1.87 -19.07 -25.72
N PHE A 18 -1.99 -20.25 -25.09
CA PHE A 18 -2.44 -20.35 -23.70
C PHE A 18 -1.51 -19.59 -22.75
N ILE A 19 -0.19 -19.80 -22.85
CA ILE A 19 0.81 -19.12 -22.01
C ILE A 19 0.78 -17.60 -22.24
N PHE A 20 0.69 -17.15 -23.49
CA PHE A 20 0.66 -15.73 -23.85
C PHE A 20 -0.60 -15.04 -23.32
N PHE A 21 -1.79 -15.60 -23.54
CA PHE A 21 -3.03 -14.97 -23.11
C PHE A 21 -3.28 -15.09 -21.62
N TYR A 22 -2.93 -16.22 -20.99
CA TYR A 22 -3.16 -16.44 -19.57
C TYR A 22 -2.00 -15.90 -18.72
N GLY A 23 -0.77 -16.34 -18.99
CA GLY A 23 0.42 -15.91 -18.26
C GLY A 23 0.86 -14.49 -18.62
N GLY A 24 0.74 -14.09 -19.88
CA GLY A 24 1.10 -12.74 -20.34
C GLY A 24 0.09 -11.65 -19.95
N TRP A 25 -1.11 -12.00 -19.47
CA TRP A 25 -2.20 -11.05 -19.20
C TRP A 25 -1.81 -9.85 -18.32
N PRO A 26 -1.09 -10.02 -17.19
CA PRO A 26 -0.71 -8.90 -16.33
C PRO A 26 0.14 -7.86 -17.08
N PHE A 27 1.09 -8.31 -17.90
CA PHE A 27 1.98 -7.45 -18.68
C PHE A 27 1.21 -6.74 -19.80
N LEU A 28 0.34 -7.45 -20.53
CA LEU A 28 -0.47 -6.85 -21.59
C LEU A 28 -1.41 -5.77 -21.05
N LYS A 29 -2.07 -6.03 -19.92
CA LYS A 29 -2.89 -5.03 -19.23
C LYS A 29 -2.05 -3.87 -18.71
N GLY A 30 -0.86 -4.17 -18.18
CA GLY A 30 0.12 -3.18 -17.72
C GLY A 30 0.58 -2.25 -18.82
N LEU A 31 0.88 -2.77 -20.01
CA LEU A 31 1.23 -1.99 -21.21
C LEU A 31 0.13 -0.99 -21.56
N VAL A 32 -1.14 -1.42 -21.61
CA VAL A 32 -2.26 -0.52 -21.92
C VAL A 32 -2.37 0.60 -20.89
N ASN A 33 -2.16 0.28 -19.61
CA ASN A 33 -2.22 1.26 -18.52
C ASN A 33 -1.04 2.25 -18.56
N GLU A 34 0.19 1.76 -18.71
CA GLU A 34 1.40 2.59 -18.82
C GLU A 34 1.37 3.50 -20.05
N PHE A 35 0.93 2.96 -21.19
CA PHE A 35 0.78 3.73 -22.42
C PHE A 35 -0.27 4.83 -22.30
N ARG A 36 -1.43 4.54 -21.66
CA ARG A 36 -2.45 5.56 -21.36
C ARG A 36 -1.93 6.66 -20.43
N LYS A 37 -1.07 6.29 -19.47
CA LYS A 37 -0.44 7.23 -18.53
C LYS A 37 0.77 7.96 -19.13
N LYS A 38 1.23 7.58 -20.33
CA LYS A 38 2.45 8.09 -20.98
C LYS A 38 3.72 7.89 -20.13
N VAL A 39 3.75 6.83 -19.33
CA VAL A 39 4.90 6.46 -18.49
C VAL A 39 5.24 5.00 -18.79
N PRO A 40 5.98 4.71 -19.88
CA PRO A 40 6.39 3.36 -20.21
C PRO A 40 7.38 2.85 -19.15
N GLY A 41 7.14 1.63 -18.68
CA GLY A 41 7.94 1.00 -17.64
C GLY A 41 8.18 -0.47 -17.93
N MET A 42 8.35 -1.23 -16.84
CA MET A 42 8.67 -2.66 -16.91
C MET A 42 7.57 -3.45 -17.63
N MET A 43 6.29 -3.14 -17.40
CA MET A 43 5.19 -3.90 -18.00
C MET A 43 5.13 -3.71 -19.51
N THR A 44 5.36 -2.49 -20.00
CA THR A 44 5.41 -2.19 -21.44
C THR A 44 6.55 -2.95 -22.12
N LEU A 45 7.76 -2.93 -21.55
CA LEU A 45 8.92 -3.59 -22.14
C LEU A 45 8.68 -5.10 -22.32
N ILE A 46 8.17 -5.76 -21.27
CA ILE A 46 7.90 -7.20 -21.29
C ILE A 46 6.79 -7.50 -22.29
N ALA A 47 5.68 -6.77 -22.22
CA ALA A 47 4.51 -6.97 -23.09
C ALA A 47 4.87 -6.86 -24.58
N VAL A 48 5.73 -5.91 -24.95
CA VAL A 48 6.24 -5.79 -26.33
C VAL A 48 7.08 -7.01 -26.71
N ALA A 49 8.01 -7.43 -25.85
CA ALA A 49 8.87 -8.59 -26.11
C ALA A 49 8.07 -9.88 -26.31
N ILE A 50 7.12 -10.18 -25.40
CA ILE A 50 6.28 -11.38 -25.51
C ILE A 50 5.34 -11.32 -26.71
N SER A 51 4.86 -10.13 -27.07
CA SER A 51 3.98 -9.96 -28.25
C SER A 51 4.76 -10.22 -29.53
N ILE A 52 5.96 -9.65 -29.68
CA ILE A 52 6.81 -9.88 -30.85
C ILE A 52 7.15 -11.37 -30.96
N ALA A 53 7.59 -12.00 -29.87
CA ALA A 53 7.92 -13.42 -29.85
C ALA A 53 6.72 -14.31 -30.24
N TYR A 54 5.53 -14.02 -29.72
CA TYR A 54 4.31 -14.77 -30.04
C TYR A 54 3.89 -14.60 -31.50
N PHE A 55 3.73 -13.37 -31.99
CA PHE A 55 3.27 -13.11 -33.35
C PHE A 55 4.28 -13.58 -34.41
N TYR A 56 5.57 -13.44 -34.16
CA TYR A 56 6.62 -13.97 -35.04
C TYR A 56 6.54 -15.50 -35.13
N SER A 57 6.42 -16.18 -33.98
CA SER A 57 6.32 -17.64 -33.93
C SER A 57 5.04 -18.14 -34.59
N ALA A 58 3.92 -17.43 -34.40
CA ALA A 58 2.66 -17.74 -35.08
C ALA A 58 2.79 -17.61 -36.61
N ALA A 59 3.46 -16.56 -37.10
CA ALA A 59 3.65 -16.35 -38.53
C ALA A 59 4.51 -17.45 -39.18
N ILE A 60 5.51 -17.98 -38.47
CA ILE A 60 6.30 -19.14 -38.93
C ILE A 60 5.41 -20.38 -39.09
N VAL A 61 4.57 -20.67 -38.10
CA VAL A 61 3.65 -21.82 -38.17
C VAL A 61 2.63 -21.67 -39.30
N LEU A 62 2.28 -20.43 -39.67
CA LEU A 62 1.38 -20.12 -40.79
C LEU A 62 2.05 -20.16 -42.17
N GLY A 63 3.38 -20.38 -42.24
CA GLY A 63 4.08 -20.61 -43.50
C GLY A 63 5.25 -19.67 -43.80
N LEU A 64 5.65 -18.80 -42.86
CA LEU A 64 6.92 -18.06 -43.01
C LEU A 64 8.12 -18.96 -42.70
N GLU A 65 9.22 -18.72 -43.41
CA GLU A 65 10.49 -19.39 -43.12
C GLU A 65 11.13 -18.82 -41.85
N GLY A 66 11.56 -19.69 -40.94
CA GLY A 66 12.25 -19.29 -39.71
C GLY A 66 12.23 -20.37 -38.65
N LYS A 67 12.72 -20.02 -37.45
CA LYS A 67 12.61 -20.85 -36.25
C LYS A 67 11.70 -20.16 -35.24
N PRO A 68 10.64 -20.81 -34.75
CA PRO A 68 9.75 -20.18 -33.79
C PRO A 68 10.44 -20.06 -32.43
N PHE A 69 10.05 -19.04 -31.66
CA PHE A 69 10.59 -18.70 -30.35
C PHE A 69 9.64 -19.12 -29.21
N PHE A 70 8.99 -20.28 -29.33
CA PHE A 70 8.01 -20.75 -28.35
C PHE A 70 8.61 -20.97 -26.97
N TRP A 71 9.85 -21.47 -26.91
CA TRP A 71 10.54 -21.74 -25.66
C TRP A 71 10.97 -20.44 -24.96
N GLU A 72 11.48 -19.50 -25.73
CA GLU A 72 11.88 -18.17 -25.27
C GLU A 72 10.66 -17.38 -24.78
N LEU A 73 9.53 -17.45 -25.49
CA LEU A 73 8.27 -16.87 -25.03
C LEU A 73 7.84 -17.43 -23.68
N ALA A 74 7.84 -18.77 -23.54
CA ALA A 74 7.40 -19.43 -22.31
C ALA A 74 8.32 -19.08 -21.12
N THR A 75 9.63 -19.26 -21.29
CA THR A 75 10.62 -18.98 -20.24
C THR A 75 10.66 -17.50 -19.86
N LEU A 76 10.51 -16.59 -20.83
CA LEU A 76 10.41 -15.16 -20.57
C LEU A 76 9.17 -14.84 -19.72
N ILE A 77 8.00 -15.35 -20.09
CA ILE A 77 6.76 -15.13 -19.31
C ILE A 77 6.91 -15.71 -17.90
N ASP A 78 7.45 -16.92 -17.75
CA ASP A 78 7.63 -17.58 -16.46
C ASP A 78 8.54 -16.78 -15.53
N ILE A 79 9.74 -16.40 -16.00
CA ILE A 79 10.71 -15.65 -15.19
C ILE A 79 10.15 -14.27 -14.83
N MET A 80 9.51 -13.59 -15.78
CA MET A 80 8.95 -12.25 -15.52
C MET A 80 7.77 -12.30 -14.56
N LEU A 81 6.92 -13.33 -14.62
CA LEU A 81 5.84 -13.52 -13.65
C LEU A 81 6.39 -13.75 -12.24
N LEU A 82 7.42 -14.59 -12.11
CA LEU A 82 8.09 -14.82 -10.83
C LEU A 82 8.71 -13.52 -10.29
N GLY A 83 9.39 -12.76 -11.14
CA GLY A 83 9.98 -11.47 -10.78
C GLY A 83 8.92 -10.47 -10.29
N HIS A 84 7.85 -10.30 -11.07
CA HIS A 84 6.76 -9.40 -10.70
C HIS A 84 6.03 -9.84 -9.42
N TRP A 85 5.88 -11.14 -9.20
CA TRP A 85 5.31 -11.66 -7.96
C TRP A 85 6.19 -11.35 -6.74
N ILE A 86 7.50 -11.52 -6.85
CA ILE A 86 8.48 -11.19 -5.79
C ILE A 86 8.47 -9.69 -5.49
N GLU A 87 8.44 -8.86 -6.53
CA GLU A 87 8.32 -7.40 -6.42
C GLU A 87 7.07 -7.02 -5.64
N MET A 88 5.91 -7.51 -6.05
CA MET A 88 4.62 -7.21 -5.39
C MET A 88 4.59 -7.70 -3.95
N ARG A 89 5.14 -8.90 -3.67
CA ARG A 89 5.25 -9.42 -2.31
C ARG A 89 6.12 -8.53 -1.41
N SER A 90 7.19 -7.96 -1.96
CA SER A 90 8.09 -7.08 -1.22
C SER A 90 7.43 -5.74 -0.88
N ILE A 91 6.67 -5.17 -1.83
CA ILE A 91 5.91 -3.92 -1.63
C ILE A 91 4.80 -4.09 -0.59
N LEU A 92 4.06 -5.20 -0.66
CA LEU A 92 3.00 -5.49 0.31
C LEU A 92 3.54 -5.68 1.73
N GLY A 93 4.73 -6.27 1.87
CA GLY A 93 5.40 -6.42 3.16
C GLY A 93 5.68 -5.09 3.85
N ALA A 94 6.19 -4.10 3.11
CA ALA A 94 6.45 -2.76 3.63
C ALA A 94 5.17 -2.02 4.04
N SER A 95 4.09 -2.17 3.27
CA SER A 95 2.81 -1.47 3.51
C SER A 95 2.16 -1.90 4.83
N ARG A 96 2.25 -3.19 5.19
CA ARG A 96 1.67 -3.71 6.45
C ARG A 96 2.28 -3.12 7.70
N ALA A 97 3.55 -2.70 7.66
CA ALA A 97 4.18 -2.06 8.82
C ALA A 97 3.57 -0.68 9.09
N LEU A 98 3.29 0.09 8.04
CA LEU A 98 2.61 1.38 8.14
C LEU A 98 1.17 1.21 8.64
N GLU A 99 0.46 0.20 8.12
CA GLU A 99 -0.93 -0.08 8.51
C GLU A 99 -1.03 -0.39 10.02
N LYS A 100 -0.11 -1.20 10.55
CA LYS A 100 -0.03 -1.49 12.00
C LYS A 100 0.30 -0.26 12.86
N LEU A 101 1.05 0.70 12.34
CA LEU A 101 1.30 1.96 13.06
C LEU A 101 0.03 2.81 13.14
N VAL A 102 -0.81 2.78 12.09
CA VAL A 102 -2.11 3.46 12.06
C VAL A 102 -3.09 2.82 13.04
N GLU A 103 -3.14 1.47 13.12
CA GLU A 103 -4.00 0.74 14.06
C GLU A 103 -3.68 1.01 15.54
N LEU A 104 -2.44 1.41 15.86
CA LEU A 104 -2.04 1.77 17.23
C LEU A 104 -2.41 3.22 17.61
N MET A 105 -2.97 4.00 16.70
CA MET A 105 -3.51 5.32 17.04
C MET A 105 -4.85 5.16 17.78
N PRO A 106 -5.08 5.90 18.88
CA PRO A 106 -6.36 5.86 19.60
C PRO A 106 -7.49 6.20 18.64
N SER A 107 -8.54 5.39 18.61
CA SER A 107 -9.71 5.60 17.76
C SER A 107 -10.87 6.30 18.47
N THR A 108 -10.81 6.42 19.80
CA THR A 108 -11.88 6.97 20.63
C THR A 108 -11.38 8.08 21.55
N ALA A 109 -12.28 9.01 21.88
CA ALA A 109 -12.07 10.10 22.83
C ALA A 109 -13.27 10.23 23.77
N HIS A 110 -13.01 10.69 25.00
CA HIS A 110 -14.04 10.90 26.01
C HIS A 110 -14.57 12.34 25.93
N GLN A 111 -15.58 12.60 25.11
CA GLN A 111 -16.19 13.93 24.99
C GLN A 111 -17.06 14.24 26.22
N ILE A 112 -16.99 15.47 26.72
CA ILE A 112 -17.89 15.99 27.75
C ILE A 112 -19.01 16.78 27.05
N ARG A 113 -20.25 16.28 27.12
CA ARG A 113 -21.45 16.96 26.61
C ARG A 113 -22.48 17.04 27.73
N ASP A 114 -22.97 18.25 28.00
CA ASP A 114 -24.00 18.53 29.02
C ASP A 114 -23.66 18.00 30.44
N GLY A 115 -22.37 17.87 30.76
CA GLY A 115 -21.88 17.38 32.06
C GLY A 115 -21.70 15.87 32.15
N GLU A 116 -22.05 15.12 31.11
CA GLU A 116 -21.81 13.68 31.00
C GLU A 116 -20.60 13.38 30.09
N ILE A 117 -19.92 12.27 30.37
CA ILE A 117 -18.78 11.79 29.58
C ILE A 117 -19.29 10.73 28.61
N ILE A 118 -19.04 10.94 27.32
CA ILE A 118 -19.49 10.07 26.24
C ILE A 118 -18.28 9.69 25.37
N ASP A 119 -18.10 8.40 25.12
CA ASP A 119 -17.06 7.92 24.21
C ASP A 119 -17.51 8.14 22.76
N VAL A 120 -16.71 8.89 22.01
CA VAL A 120 -16.96 9.21 20.59
C VAL A 120 -15.75 8.84 19.74
N GLU A 121 -15.97 8.55 18.46
CA GLU A 121 -14.85 8.38 17.52
C GLU A 121 -14.13 9.73 17.32
N LEU A 122 -12.82 9.69 17.06
CA LEU A 122 -12.07 10.91 16.76
C LEU A 122 -12.60 11.67 15.53
N SER A 123 -13.22 10.95 14.59
CA SER A 123 -13.88 11.50 13.40
C SER A 123 -15.09 12.37 13.72
N GLU A 124 -15.70 12.19 14.88
CA GLU A 124 -16.92 12.91 15.31
C GLU A 124 -16.60 14.15 16.16
N LEU A 125 -15.36 14.29 16.63
CA LEU A 125 -14.91 15.46 17.38
C LEU A 125 -14.84 16.70 16.50
N LYS A 126 -15.36 17.81 17.01
CA LYS A 126 -15.33 19.12 16.36
C LYS A 126 -14.46 20.08 17.15
N LYS A 127 -13.89 21.05 16.44
CA LYS A 127 -13.15 22.16 17.05
C LYS A 127 -14.03 22.87 18.09
N GLY A 128 -13.49 23.01 19.30
CA GLY A 128 -14.16 23.61 20.43
C GLY A 128 -14.85 22.62 21.38
N ASP A 129 -14.89 21.32 21.04
CA ASP A 129 -15.44 20.30 21.92
C ASP A 129 -14.57 20.11 23.18
N ASN A 130 -15.21 19.82 24.30
CA ASN A 130 -14.50 19.51 25.54
C ASN A 130 -14.24 18.00 25.60
N VAL A 131 -12.98 17.62 25.78
CA VAL A 131 -12.56 16.21 25.86
C VAL A 131 -11.85 16.00 27.18
N LEU A 132 -12.22 14.93 27.86
CA LEU A 132 -11.55 14.44 29.04
C LEU A 132 -10.44 13.48 28.63
N ILE A 133 -9.21 13.73 29.08
CA ILE A 133 -8.12 12.79 28.89
C ILE A 133 -7.73 12.21 30.24
N ARG A 134 -7.69 10.89 30.34
CA ARG A 134 -7.30 10.18 31.56
C ARG A 134 -5.78 9.99 31.62
N PRO A 135 -5.21 9.78 32.82
CA PRO A 135 -3.80 9.42 32.98
C PRO A 135 -3.39 8.26 32.06
N GLY A 136 -2.31 8.40 31.31
CA GLY A 136 -1.75 7.39 30.40
C GLY A 136 -2.39 7.35 29.00
N GLU A 137 -3.47 8.08 28.76
CA GLU A 137 -4.08 8.19 27.44
C GLU A 137 -3.27 9.08 26.50
N LYS A 138 -3.32 8.74 25.22
CA LYS A 138 -2.71 9.56 24.17
C LYS A 138 -3.72 10.59 23.70
N MET A 139 -3.28 11.83 23.64
CA MET A 139 -4.09 12.95 23.22
C MET A 139 -4.40 12.84 21.71
N PRO A 140 -5.68 12.97 21.30
CA PRO A 140 -6.08 12.71 19.92
C PRO A 140 -5.75 13.82 18.93
N SER A 141 -5.64 15.07 19.38
CA SER A 141 -5.29 16.24 18.57
C SER A 141 -4.78 17.36 19.47
N ASP A 142 -4.36 18.48 18.88
CA ASP A 142 -3.92 19.66 19.61
C ASP A 142 -5.09 20.31 20.35
N GLY A 143 -4.83 20.95 21.50
CA GLY A 143 -5.88 21.50 22.32
C GLY A 143 -5.38 22.38 23.46
N LEU A 144 -6.32 23.08 24.09
CA LEU A 144 -6.03 23.99 25.21
C LEU A 144 -6.53 23.40 26.53
N ILE A 145 -5.70 23.44 27.57
CA ILE A 145 -6.07 22.96 28.91
C ILE A 145 -7.08 23.91 29.55
N MET A 146 -8.30 23.42 29.70
CA MET A 146 -9.39 24.15 30.35
C MET A 146 -9.38 23.98 31.87
N LYS A 147 -8.94 22.82 32.37
CA LYS A 147 -8.90 22.54 33.81
C LYS A 147 -7.95 21.39 34.15
N GLY A 148 -7.14 21.58 35.20
CA GLY A 148 -6.15 20.62 35.71
C GLY A 148 -4.71 21.06 35.43
N SER A 149 -3.76 20.32 35.98
CA SER A 149 -2.34 20.39 35.62
C SER A 149 -1.84 18.97 35.36
N SER A 150 -0.95 18.80 34.39
CA SER A 150 -0.37 17.51 34.06
C SER A 150 1.04 17.67 33.50
N TYR A 151 1.85 16.65 33.73
CA TYR A 151 3.05 16.42 32.96
C TYR A 151 2.68 15.78 31.62
N ILE A 152 3.26 16.27 30.54
CA ILE A 152 3.02 15.80 29.18
C ILE A 152 4.32 15.29 28.60
N ASP A 153 4.29 14.05 28.11
CA ASP A 153 5.41 13.48 27.36
C ASP A 153 5.30 13.92 25.90
N GLU A 154 6.13 14.90 25.53
CA GLU A 154 6.28 15.43 24.17
C GLU A 154 7.48 14.81 23.44
N SER A 155 8.13 13.76 23.99
CA SER A 155 9.37 13.18 23.43
C SER A 155 9.26 12.72 21.99
N MET A 156 8.07 12.28 21.57
CA MET A 156 7.77 11.86 20.19
C MET A 156 7.73 13.04 19.19
N LEU A 157 7.54 14.28 19.66
CA LEU A 157 7.46 15.49 18.84
C LEU A 157 8.73 16.34 18.96
N THR A 158 9.23 16.54 20.17
CA THR A 158 10.36 17.45 20.45
C THR A 158 11.70 16.71 20.55
N GLY A 159 11.68 15.40 20.79
CA GLY A 159 12.88 14.61 21.07
C GLY A 159 13.43 14.78 22.49
N GLU A 160 12.77 15.58 23.34
CA GLU A 160 13.15 15.76 24.74
C GLU A 160 12.50 14.69 25.62
N SER A 161 13.30 13.90 26.33
CA SER A 161 12.80 12.78 27.14
C SER A 161 12.17 13.20 28.47
N VAL A 162 12.27 14.48 28.85
CA VAL A 162 11.76 14.98 30.14
C VAL A 162 10.33 15.50 29.93
N PRO A 163 9.33 14.95 30.64
CA PRO A 163 7.96 15.46 30.56
C PRO A 163 7.86 16.93 30.95
N VAL A 164 7.10 17.71 30.18
CA VAL A 164 6.90 19.14 30.42
C VAL A 164 5.65 19.33 31.27
N GLU A 165 5.75 20.17 32.30
CA GLU A 165 4.59 20.55 33.11
C GLU A 165 3.72 21.54 32.33
N LYS A 166 2.41 21.26 32.28
CA LYS A 166 1.41 22.09 31.63
C LYS A 166 0.26 22.37 32.58
N GLU A 167 -0.18 23.61 32.60
CA GLU A 167 -1.26 24.09 33.45
C GLU A 167 -2.43 24.62 32.62
N SER A 168 -3.49 25.03 33.32
CA SER A 168 -4.67 25.60 32.67
C SER A 168 -4.32 26.86 31.88
N GLY A 169 -4.73 26.89 30.62
CA GLY A 169 -4.40 27.95 29.67
C GLY A 169 -3.29 27.58 28.69
N ASP A 170 -2.51 26.52 28.97
CA ASP A 170 -1.45 26.10 28.07
C ASP A 170 -1.98 25.35 26.84
N LEU A 171 -1.28 25.57 25.73
CA LEU A 171 -1.42 24.79 24.50
C LEU A 171 -0.67 23.47 24.65
N VAL A 172 -1.36 22.40 24.25
CA VAL A 172 -0.83 21.06 24.17
C VAL A 172 -0.92 20.59 22.73
N ILE A 173 0.20 20.09 22.25
CA ILE A 173 0.36 19.49 20.92
C ILE A 173 0.52 17.98 21.09
N GLY A 174 -0.11 17.19 20.23
CA GLY A 174 -0.33 15.74 20.41
C GLY A 174 0.77 14.98 21.19
N GLY A 175 0.40 14.34 22.31
CA GLY A 175 1.33 13.66 23.22
C GLY A 175 0.63 12.67 24.15
N ARG A 176 1.31 12.18 25.20
CA ARG A 176 0.70 11.37 26.27
C ARG A 176 0.60 12.18 27.56
N LEU A 177 -0.58 12.16 28.19
CA LEU A 177 -0.85 12.86 29.45
C LEU A 177 -0.61 11.93 30.64
N ILE A 178 0.00 12.44 31.70
CA ILE A 178 0.32 11.67 32.91
C ILE A 178 -0.77 11.86 33.99
N VAL A 179 -1.56 12.94 33.94
CA VAL A 179 -2.63 13.27 34.89
C VAL A 179 -3.91 13.65 34.14
N MET A 180 -5.07 13.54 34.80
CA MET A 180 -6.39 13.82 34.25
C MET A 180 -6.57 15.31 33.93
N VAL A 181 -6.93 15.64 32.68
CA VAL A 181 -7.07 17.03 32.23
C VAL A 181 -8.30 17.19 31.34
N LEU A 182 -8.99 18.32 31.48
CA LEU A 182 -10.08 18.73 30.60
C LEU A 182 -9.50 19.63 29.50
N LEU A 183 -9.61 19.21 28.25
CA LEU A 183 -9.09 19.92 27.09
C LEU A 183 -10.21 20.46 26.22
N LYS A 184 -9.97 21.59 25.56
CA LYS A 184 -10.80 22.07 24.46
C LYS A 184 -10.12 21.77 23.14
N PHE A 185 -10.79 21.01 22.27
CA PHE A 185 -10.28 20.50 21.00
C PHE A 185 -9.98 21.66 20.03
N GLY A 186 -8.78 21.67 19.44
CA GLY A 186 -8.25 22.74 18.58
C GLY A 186 -8.72 22.73 17.13
#